data_AF-A0A7C5JJR9-F1
#
_entry.id   AF-A0A7C5JJR9-F1
#
_cell.length_a   1.000
_cell.length_b   1.000
_cell.length_c   1.000
_cell.angle_alpha   90.00
_cell.angle_beta   90.00
_cell.angle_gamma   90.00
#
_symmetry.space_group_name_H-M   'P 1'
#
loop_
_entity.id
_entity.type
_entity.pdbx_description
1 polymer ?
#
loop_
_entity_poly.entity_id
_entity_poly.type
_entity_poly.pdbx_seq_one_letter_code
_entity_poly.pdbx_strand_id
1 'polypeptide(L)'
;MGISYVSSKEDKDIGIDELKSLIGREINNISNMNFPKEYIQVKKIIEKKEDDYILEQSEFKDICKECGFESKEERANIRKILTDIGTIIGLDRDDRHIVNPNTIIDHMYQIIRSREVDDRGEMPIKDDDDGDYTWIIQFLVKNKIAFQVDDSTVMIPSRLPVNRPDGFSLKTYQGIKEDDKNFEHGLNYRYRYIHGFKRGVLYSFIIQVQENIKKYNPLYWANGICWEQNGVKVAILLNRINKTIDIHIPTFDRISRVLLTTIRDEFEKINKEDTTAFVIEEIAIFKDDEIKKYISYDFLKFKKDENHREIEIEIHQRPYNDNVSTLIDRYDYTEELVEDNTIKPLIITEGKTDKQILETAWEKLYPRVFMPYNIQVSGVEVEEDKKQGSADLVKRTLELDNHENRVIIGIFDNDKEGNEQFKGLKKGVFEPYKIENSIRKHCSKNIYGMLLPVPEFRDKFVTQDDIGQRYFVIEHYFSNEILESNNMKGSSILDTEVFKVNNGKDKFSKNINELDKQEFENFNLIFEQIEELVSGVFTVKRIIEEYDNDLVKIIQDMKNGSIENFEEIKKLLAQEVKIIMQESAKTWGKAEKKALDRKVYIEGLLNS
;
A
#
# COMPACT_ATOMS: atom_id res chain seq x y z
N MET A 1 -38.39 -7.70 -7.86
CA MET A 1 -38.57 -9.06 -7.31
C MET A 1 -39.99 -9.19 -6.79
N GLY A 2 -40.76 -10.15 -7.33
CA GLY A 2 -42.09 -10.45 -6.80
C GLY A 2 -41.95 -11.17 -5.45
N ILE A 3 -42.65 -10.69 -4.43
CA ILE A 3 -42.67 -11.36 -3.13
C ILE A 3 -43.47 -12.66 -3.29
N SER A 4 -42.85 -13.80 -3.01
CA SER A 4 -43.49 -15.12 -3.06
C SER A 4 -43.46 -15.73 -1.67
N TYR A 5 -44.63 -16.07 -1.12
CA TYR A 5 -44.77 -16.74 0.17
C TYR A 5 -45.39 -18.12 -0.06
N VAL A 6 -44.81 -19.15 0.56
CA VAL A 6 -45.36 -20.51 0.62
C VAL A 6 -45.46 -20.91 2.08
N SER A 7 -46.63 -21.37 2.50
CA SER A 7 -46.85 -21.89 3.85
C SER A 7 -47.07 -23.39 3.78
N SER A 8 -46.06 -24.19 4.13
CA SER A 8 -46.24 -25.63 4.32
C SER A 8 -46.80 -25.91 5.72
N LYS A 9 -48.13 -26.00 5.86
CA LYS A 9 -48.72 -26.68 7.01
C LYS A 9 -48.72 -28.18 6.74
N GLU A 10 -48.40 -28.98 7.76
CA GLU A 10 -48.12 -30.43 7.70
C GLU A 10 -49.24 -31.31 7.09
N ASP A 11 -50.43 -30.78 6.81
CA ASP A 11 -51.59 -31.62 6.51
C ASP A 11 -52.06 -31.64 5.04
N LYS A 12 -51.44 -30.92 4.10
CA LYS A 12 -51.81 -31.01 2.67
C LYS A 12 -50.62 -30.73 1.75
N ASP A 13 -50.40 -31.59 0.76
CA ASP A 13 -49.42 -31.44 -0.35
C ASP A 13 -49.53 -30.11 -1.14
N ILE A 14 -50.53 -29.28 -0.83
CA ILE A 14 -50.78 -27.94 -1.37
C ILE A 14 -49.52 -27.04 -1.31
N GLY A 15 -48.75 -27.08 -0.22
CA GLY A 15 -47.55 -26.25 -0.10
C GLY A 15 -46.42 -26.65 -1.06
N ILE A 16 -46.30 -27.94 -1.39
CA ILE A 16 -45.27 -28.43 -2.32
C ILE A 16 -45.65 -28.10 -3.76
N ASP A 17 -46.92 -28.23 -4.11
CA ASP A 17 -47.38 -27.92 -5.48
C ASP A 17 -47.41 -26.42 -5.75
N GLU A 18 -47.74 -25.59 -4.75
CA GLU A 18 -47.54 -24.14 -4.82
C GLU A 18 -46.07 -23.77 -5.03
N LEU A 19 -45.14 -24.42 -4.32
CA LEU A 19 -43.71 -24.21 -4.50
C LEU A 19 -43.25 -24.60 -5.92
N LYS A 20 -43.68 -25.75 -6.44
CA LYS A 20 -43.37 -26.17 -7.82
C LYS A 20 -43.89 -25.16 -8.84
N SER A 21 -45.12 -24.68 -8.66
CA SER A 21 -45.72 -23.67 -9.53
C SER A 21 -44.93 -22.36 -9.51
N LEU A 22 -44.51 -21.91 -8.33
CA LEU A 22 -43.67 -20.72 -8.17
C LEU A 22 -42.30 -20.90 -8.81
N ILE A 23 -41.62 -22.03 -8.60
CA ILE A 23 -40.35 -22.35 -9.26
C ILE A 23 -40.52 -22.32 -10.78
N GLY A 24 -41.57 -22.97 -11.32
CA GLY A 24 -41.86 -22.95 -12.75
C GLY A 24 -42.08 -21.55 -13.30
N ARG A 25 -42.76 -20.68 -12.54
CA ARG A 25 -42.96 -19.27 -12.91
C ARG A 25 -41.64 -18.49 -12.91
N GLU A 26 -40.80 -18.64 -11.90
CA GLU A 26 -39.51 -17.94 -11.85
C GLU A 26 -38.54 -18.44 -12.94
N ILE A 27 -38.51 -19.75 -13.23
CA ILE A 27 -37.73 -20.30 -14.35
C ILE A 27 -38.21 -19.69 -15.68
N ASN A 28 -39.52 -19.59 -15.90
CA ASN A 28 -40.08 -18.95 -17.09
C ASN A 28 -39.82 -17.43 -17.17
N ASN A 29 -39.55 -16.78 -16.03
CA ASN A 29 -39.14 -15.37 -16.01
C ASN A 29 -37.67 -15.18 -16.39
N ILE A 30 -36.82 -16.20 -16.16
CA ILE A 30 -35.40 -16.21 -16.55
C ILE A 30 -35.23 -16.49 -18.06
N SER A 31 -36.21 -17.14 -18.70
CA SER A 31 -36.08 -17.80 -20.00
C SER A 31 -36.12 -16.91 -21.26
N ASN A 32 -35.45 -15.75 -21.26
CA ASN A 32 -35.09 -15.05 -22.50
C ASN A 32 -33.71 -15.46 -23.06
N MET A 33 -33.05 -16.45 -22.46
CA MET A 33 -31.78 -16.99 -22.97
C MET A 33 -32.04 -18.13 -23.99
N ASN A 34 -31.88 -17.83 -25.27
CA ASN A 34 -31.83 -18.85 -26.32
C ASN A 34 -30.42 -19.46 -26.37
N PHE A 35 -30.25 -20.64 -25.77
CA PHE A 35 -29.02 -21.42 -25.94
C PHE A 35 -29.05 -22.21 -27.26
N PRO A 36 -27.95 -22.23 -28.04
CA PRO A 36 -27.89 -23.08 -29.22
C PRO A 36 -28.04 -24.57 -28.83
N LYS A 37 -28.63 -25.38 -29.72
CA LYS A 37 -28.94 -26.79 -29.44
C LYS A 37 -27.68 -27.61 -29.16
N GLU A 38 -26.59 -27.21 -29.79
CA GLU A 38 -25.26 -27.79 -29.72
C GLU A 38 -24.66 -27.66 -28.31
N TYR A 39 -24.95 -26.55 -27.60
CA TYR A 39 -24.54 -26.35 -26.20
C TYR A 39 -25.25 -27.33 -25.26
N ILE A 40 -26.55 -27.53 -25.49
CA ILE A 40 -27.36 -28.47 -24.71
C ILE A 40 -26.86 -29.90 -24.89
N GLN A 41 -26.33 -30.24 -26.07
CA GLN A 41 -25.75 -31.56 -26.34
C GLN A 41 -24.46 -31.77 -25.54
N VAL A 42 -23.53 -30.81 -25.58
CA VAL A 42 -22.28 -30.87 -24.78
C VAL A 42 -22.60 -31.04 -23.29
N LYS A 43 -23.51 -30.21 -22.76
CA LYS A 43 -23.98 -30.30 -21.37
C LYS A 43 -24.51 -31.70 -21.03
N LYS A 44 -25.39 -32.26 -21.88
CA LYS A 44 -25.97 -33.60 -21.65
C LYS A 44 -24.95 -34.73 -21.70
N ILE A 45 -23.87 -34.60 -22.47
CA ILE A 45 -22.80 -35.60 -22.50
C ILE A 45 -22.01 -35.55 -21.20
N ILE A 46 -21.69 -34.34 -20.73
CA ILE A 46 -20.94 -34.13 -19.50
C ILE A 46 -21.76 -34.59 -18.27
N GLU A 47 -23.05 -34.24 -18.19
CA GLU A 47 -23.94 -34.66 -17.08
C GLU A 47 -24.22 -36.17 -17.03
N LYS A 48 -23.88 -36.92 -18.07
CA LYS A 48 -24.01 -38.40 -18.09
C LYS A 48 -22.79 -39.11 -17.53
N LYS A 49 -21.67 -38.41 -17.32
CA LYS A 49 -20.51 -38.96 -16.65
C LYS A 49 -20.79 -39.10 -15.16
N GLU A 50 -20.05 -39.99 -14.48
CA GLU A 50 -20.18 -40.19 -13.04
C GLU A 50 -19.98 -38.87 -12.27
N ASP A 51 -20.64 -38.73 -11.11
CA ASP A 51 -20.76 -37.47 -10.38
C ASP A 51 -19.40 -36.90 -9.87
N ASP A 52 -18.30 -37.63 -10.02
CA ASP A 52 -16.96 -37.29 -9.54
C ASP A 52 -15.91 -37.04 -10.65
N TYR A 53 -16.35 -36.74 -11.88
CA TYR A 53 -15.42 -36.60 -12.99
C TYR A 53 -14.43 -35.40 -12.86
N ILE A 54 -13.20 -35.67 -13.31
CA ILE A 54 -12.18 -34.68 -13.69
C ILE A 54 -11.85 -34.95 -15.16
N LEU A 55 -12.25 -34.07 -16.06
CA LEU A 55 -11.99 -34.22 -17.50
C LEU A 55 -10.68 -33.56 -17.87
N GLU A 56 -9.81 -34.30 -18.54
CA GLU A 56 -8.67 -33.72 -19.24
C GLU A 56 -9.11 -32.84 -20.43
N GLN A 57 -8.23 -31.94 -20.86
CA GLN A 57 -8.49 -31.07 -22.01
C GLN A 57 -8.76 -31.84 -23.31
N SER A 58 -8.05 -32.96 -23.49
CA SER A 58 -8.19 -33.88 -24.61
C SER A 58 -9.62 -34.42 -24.70
N GLU A 59 -10.14 -34.87 -23.56
CA GLU A 59 -11.47 -35.45 -23.45
C GLU A 59 -12.58 -34.42 -23.66
N PHE A 60 -12.46 -33.22 -23.06
CA PHE A 60 -13.43 -32.16 -23.31
C PHE A 60 -13.41 -31.68 -24.77
N LYS A 61 -12.22 -31.63 -25.39
CA LYS A 61 -12.08 -31.32 -26.81
C LYS A 61 -12.78 -32.34 -27.67
N ASP A 62 -12.67 -33.63 -27.35
CA ASP A 62 -13.33 -34.70 -28.10
C ASP A 62 -14.85 -34.60 -27.96
N ILE A 63 -15.37 -34.35 -26.76
CA ILE A 63 -16.81 -34.09 -26.52
C ILE A 63 -17.30 -32.89 -27.35
N CYS A 64 -16.55 -31.78 -27.35
CA CYS A 64 -16.91 -30.61 -28.16
C CYS A 64 -16.91 -30.92 -29.66
N LYS A 65 -15.92 -31.68 -30.13
CA LYS A 65 -15.80 -32.07 -31.54
C LYS A 65 -16.97 -32.97 -31.97
N GLU A 66 -17.38 -33.91 -31.13
CA GLU A 66 -18.56 -34.75 -31.37
C GLU A 66 -19.85 -33.93 -31.49
N CYS A 67 -19.92 -32.77 -30.83
CA CYS A 67 -21.04 -31.83 -30.93
C CYS A 67 -20.87 -30.76 -32.03
N GLY A 68 -19.84 -30.86 -32.87
CA GLY A 68 -19.63 -29.97 -34.02
C GLY A 68 -18.82 -28.70 -33.73
N PHE A 69 -18.15 -28.60 -32.58
CA PHE A 69 -17.28 -27.47 -32.24
C PHE A 69 -15.81 -27.79 -32.50
N GLU A 70 -15.31 -27.40 -33.67
CA GLU A 70 -13.95 -27.73 -34.11
C GLU A 70 -12.93 -26.64 -33.72
N SER A 71 -13.34 -25.38 -33.77
CA SER A 71 -12.41 -24.26 -33.53
C SER A 71 -12.01 -24.17 -32.04
N LYS A 72 -10.86 -23.56 -31.78
CA LYS A 72 -10.40 -23.30 -30.41
C LYS A 72 -11.27 -22.25 -29.72
N GLU A 73 -11.74 -21.26 -30.48
CA GLU A 73 -12.53 -20.14 -29.99
C GLU A 73 -13.94 -20.57 -29.55
N GLU A 74 -14.63 -21.39 -30.36
CA GLU A 74 -15.94 -21.94 -30.00
C GLU A 74 -15.87 -22.77 -28.72
N ARG A 75 -14.83 -23.61 -28.58
CA ARG A 75 -14.61 -24.42 -27.37
C ARG A 75 -14.36 -23.57 -26.14
N ALA A 76 -13.59 -22.48 -26.27
CA ALA A 76 -13.37 -21.54 -25.18
C ALA A 76 -14.68 -20.83 -24.76
N ASN A 77 -15.49 -20.41 -25.74
CA ASN A 77 -16.78 -19.77 -25.49
C ASN A 77 -17.77 -20.72 -24.79
N ILE A 78 -17.84 -21.98 -25.21
CA ILE A 78 -18.68 -22.99 -24.56
C ILE A 78 -18.22 -23.26 -23.14
N ARG A 79 -16.90 -23.44 -22.95
CA ARG A 79 -16.33 -23.64 -21.61
C ARG A 79 -16.72 -22.50 -20.69
N LYS A 80 -16.58 -21.26 -21.16
CA LYS A 80 -16.94 -20.06 -20.39
C LYS A 80 -18.44 -20.06 -20.04
N ILE A 81 -19.31 -20.28 -21.02
CA ILE A 81 -20.77 -20.31 -20.80
C ILE A 81 -21.17 -21.40 -19.81
N LEU A 82 -20.62 -22.62 -19.94
CA LEU A 82 -20.91 -23.72 -19.01
C LEU A 82 -20.35 -23.45 -17.60
N THR A 83 -19.24 -22.71 -17.50
CA THR A 83 -18.67 -22.28 -16.21
C THR A 83 -19.52 -21.19 -15.57
N ASP A 84 -19.95 -20.18 -16.34
CA ASP A 84 -20.79 -19.07 -15.87
C ASP A 84 -22.16 -19.56 -15.34
N ILE A 85 -22.70 -20.63 -15.95
CA ILE A 85 -23.95 -21.27 -15.52
C ILE A 85 -23.71 -22.25 -14.35
N GLY A 86 -22.45 -22.58 -14.04
CA GLY A 86 -22.07 -23.50 -12.97
C GLY A 86 -22.34 -24.97 -13.31
N THR A 87 -22.39 -25.35 -14.60
CA THR A 87 -22.50 -26.75 -15.03
C THR A 87 -21.18 -27.49 -14.88
N ILE A 88 -20.08 -26.77 -15.13
CA ILE A 88 -18.71 -27.24 -14.97
C ILE A 88 -17.89 -26.19 -14.23
N ILE A 89 -16.74 -26.58 -13.69
CA ILE A 89 -15.74 -25.62 -13.21
C ILE A 89 -14.48 -25.75 -14.07
N GLY A 90 -14.09 -24.65 -14.71
CA GLY A 90 -12.85 -24.54 -15.47
C GLY A 90 -12.06 -23.29 -15.09
N LEU A 91 -10.77 -23.43 -14.80
CA LEU A 91 -9.90 -22.28 -14.54
C LEU A 91 -9.35 -21.74 -15.87
N ASP A 92 -9.56 -20.44 -16.13
CA ASP A 92 -9.17 -19.73 -17.38
C ASP A 92 -7.70 -19.83 -17.82
N ARG A 93 -6.80 -20.35 -16.97
CA ARG A 93 -5.35 -20.41 -17.23
C ARG A 93 -4.69 -21.74 -16.88
N ASP A 94 -5.41 -22.67 -16.27
CA ASP A 94 -4.92 -24.02 -16.04
C ASP A 94 -5.73 -24.93 -16.96
N ASP A 95 -5.12 -25.27 -18.09
CA ASP A 95 -5.73 -26.02 -19.19
C ASP A 95 -5.92 -27.50 -18.86
N ARG A 96 -5.56 -27.93 -17.65
CA ARG A 96 -5.46 -29.35 -17.31
C ARG A 96 -6.82 -30.00 -17.06
N HIS A 97 -7.74 -29.35 -16.35
CA HIS A 97 -8.94 -30.02 -15.85
C HIS A 97 -10.24 -29.21 -15.98
N ILE A 98 -11.31 -29.91 -16.36
CA ILE A 98 -12.71 -29.48 -16.20
C ILE A 98 -13.35 -30.39 -15.16
N VAL A 99 -13.80 -29.80 -14.06
CA VAL A 99 -14.20 -30.56 -12.87
C VAL A 99 -15.70 -30.43 -12.65
N ASN A 100 -16.31 -31.51 -12.18
CA ASN A 100 -17.68 -31.48 -11.69
C ASN A 100 -17.78 -30.50 -10.49
N PRO A 101 -18.70 -29.52 -10.52
CA PRO A 101 -18.90 -28.57 -9.44
C PRO A 101 -19.11 -29.22 -8.07
N ASN A 102 -19.80 -30.36 -7.99
CA ASN A 102 -20.04 -31.03 -6.72
C ASN A 102 -18.75 -31.57 -6.11
N THR A 103 -17.89 -32.21 -6.93
CA THR A 103 -16.61 -32.77 -6.50
C THR A 103 -15.68 -31.72 -5.93
N ILE A 104 -15.53 -30.60 -6.63
CA ILE A 104 -14.68 -29.50 -6.16
C ILE A 104 -15.25 -28.84 -4.91
N ILE A 105 -16.58 -28.66 -4.82
CA ILE A 105 -17.22 -28.16 -3.61
C ILE A 105 -16.95 -29.10 -2.41
N ASP A 106 -17.09 -30.41 -2.61
CA ASP A 106 -16.86 -31.41 -1.56
C ASP A 106 -15.39 -31.39 -1.12
N HIS A 107 -14.44 -31.38 -2.06
CA HIS A 107 -13.01 -31.26 -1.75
C HIS A 107 -12.67 -29.95 -1.03
N MET A 108 -13.24 -28.82 -1.46
CA MET A 108 -13.06 -27.54 -0.77
C MET A 108 -13.58 -27.62 0.67
N TYR A 109 -14.75 -28.21 0.90
CA TYR A 109 -15.28 -28.38 2.25
C TYR A 109 -14.44 -29.34 3.09
N GLN A 110 -13.90 -30.40 2.50
CA GLN A 110 -12.98 -31.31 3.18
C GLN A 110 -11.72 -30.58 3.63
N ILE A 111 -11.13 -29.74 2.77
CA ILE A 111 -9.96 -28.93 3.08
C ILE A 111 -10.28 -27.91 4.18
N ILE A 112 -11.34 -27.12 4.01
CA ILE A 112 -11.71 -26.08 4.99
C ILE A 112 -12.02 -26.69 6.37
N ARG A 113 -12.57 -27.91 6.41
CA ARG A 113 -12.88 -28.64 7.65
C ARG A 113 -11.77 -29.58 8.10
N SER A 114 -10.65 -29.60 7.39
CA SER A 114 -9.52 -30.47 7.70
C SER A 114 -8.94 -30.14 9.07
N ARG A 115 -8.43 -31.17 9.75
CA ARG A 115 -7.63 -31.02 10.98
C ARG A 115 -6.24 -30.46 10.71
N GLU A 116 -5.85 -30.38 9.44
CA GLU A 116 -4.57 -29.83 9.00
C GLU A 116 -4.58 -28.30 8.96
N VAL A 117 -5.77 -27.70 8.92
CA VAL A 117 -5.93 -26.27 9.17
C VAL A 117 -5.78 -26.06 10.67
N ASP A 118 -4.70 -25.40 11.06
CA ASP A 118 -4.38 -25.13 12.46
C ASP A 118 -5.35 -24.12 13.10
N ASP A 119 -5.19 -23.88 14.39
CA ASP A 119 -6.03 -22.95 15.15
C ASP A 119 -5.84 -21.47 14.74
N ARG A 120 -4.81 -21.16 13.94
CA ARG A 120 -4.56 -19.85 13.33
C ARG A 120 -5.17 -19.74 11.94
N GLY A 121 -5.79 -20.81 11.43
CA GLY A 121 -6.36 -20.87 10.08
C GLY A 121 -5.31 -21.08 8.99
N GLU A 122 -4.09 -21.45 9.36
CA GLU A 122 -2.99 -21.77 8.44
C GLU A 122 -3.03 -23.25 8.08
N MET A 123 -2.67 -23.57 6.84
CA MET A 123 -2.58 -24.94 6.36
C MET A 123 -1.33 -25.11 5.51
N PRO A 124 -0.50 -26.13 5.80
CA PRO A 124 0.67 -26.42 4.99
C PRO A 124 0.25 -26.95 3.61
N ILE A 125 0.90 -26.45 2.57
CA ILE A 125 0.82 -26.97 1.21
C ILE A 125 1.65 -28.25 1.18
N LYS A 126 1.00 -29.36 0.82
CA LYS A 126 1.66 -30.65 0.66
C LYS A 126 1.98 -30.86 -0.81
N ASP A 127 3.17 -31.38 -1.07
CA ASP A 127 3.45 -32.01 -2.35
C ASP A 127 2.62 -33.29 -2.43
N ASP A 128 1.76 -33.38 -3.44
CA ASP A 128 1.03 -34.60 -3.76
C ASP A 128 1.53 -35.20 -5.07
N ASP A 129 1.72 -36.52 -5.09
CA ASP A 129 2.26 -37.23 -6.25
C ASP A 129 1.36 -37.10 -7.49
N ASP A 130 0.05 -36.87 -7.28
CA ASP A 130 -0.98 -36.80 -8.33
C ASP A 130 -1.32 -35.36 -8.77
N GLY A 131 -0.87 -34.32 -8.06
CA GLY A 131 -1.07 -32.90 -8.40
C GLY A 131 -2.47 -32.30 -8.15
N ASP A 132 -3.45 -33.12 -7.77
CA ASP A 132 -4.85 -32.72 -7.56
C ASP A 132 -5.02 -31.82 -6.32
N TYR A 133 -4.32 -32.12 -5.23
CA TYR A 133 -4.35 -31.32 -4.01
C TYR A 133 -3.82 -29.91 -4.27
N THR A 134 -2.66 -29.83 -4.91
CA THR A 134 -2.04 -28.55 -5.29
C THR A 134 -2.97 -27.72 -6.16
N TRP A 135 -3.66 -28.35 -7.11
CA TRP A 135 -4.64 -27.68 -7.97
C TRP A 135 -5.84 -27.13 -7.17
N ILE A 136 -6.38 -27.89 -6.21
CA ILE A 136 -7.49 -27.41 -5.36
C ILE A 136 -7.04 -26.22 -4.50
N ILE A 137 -5.82 -26.23 -3.96
CA ILE A 137 -5.28 -25.07 -3.22
C ILE A 137 -5.20 -23.83 -4.11
N GLN A 138 -4.66 -23.98 -5.32
CA GLN A 138 -4.63 -22.88 -6.29
C GLN A 138 -6.03 -22.41 -6.66
N PHE A 139 -7.00 -23.33 -6.76
CA PHE A 139 -8.41 -22.99 -6.95
C PHE A 139 -8.94 -22.14 -5.79
N LEU A 140 -8.69 -22.52 -4.53
CA LEU A 140 -9.11 -21.75 -3.35
C LEU A 140 -8.50 -20.34 -3.34
N VAL A 141 -7.21 -20.22 -3.66
CA VAL A 141 -6.51 -18.92 -3.72
C VAL A 141 -7.08 -18.05 -4.83
N LYS A 142 -7.19 -18.60 -6.05
CA LYS A 142 -7.69 -17.87 -7.22
C LYS A 142 -9.14 -17.40 -7.05
N ASN A 143 -9.97 -18.17 -6.35
CA ASN A 143 -11.36 -17.81 -6.07
C ASN A 143 -11.52 -16.96 -4.80
N LYS A 144 -10.43 -16.40 -4.24
CA LYS A 144 -10.46 -15.54 -3.05
C LYS A 144 -11.14 -16.21 -1.84
N ILE A 145 -10.85 -17.50 -1.63
CA ILE A 145 -11.30 -18.26 -0.45
C ILE A 145 -10.16 -18.44 0.55
N ALA A 146 -8.93 -18.55 0.03
CA ALA A 146 -7.68 -18.59 0.77
C ALA A 146 -6.69 -17.58 0.17
N PHE A 147 -5.58 -17.34 0.86
CA PHE A 147 -4.44 -16.61 0.28
C PHE A 147 -3.13 -17.24 0.73
N GLN A 148 -2.07 -17.05 -0.06
CA GLN A 148 -0.79 -17.69 0.18
C GLN A 148 0.06 -16.87 1.16
N VAL A 149 0.41 -17.48 2.29
CA VAL A 149 1.26 -16.87 3.33
C VAL A 149 2.73 -17.04 2.98
N ASP A 150 3.13 -18.13 2.36
CA ASP A 150 4.46 -18.36 1.80
C ASP A 150 4.42 -19.54 0.83
N ASP A 151 5.56 -19.95 0.29
CA ASP A 151 5.65 -21.06 -0.67
C ASP A 151 5.14 -22.40 -0.12
N SER A 152 5.03 -22.53 1.21
CA SER A 152 4.64 -23.75 1.91
C SER A 152 3.33 -23.64 2.68
N THR A 153 2.68 -22.47 2.73
CA THR A 153 1.53 -22.23 3.62
C THR A 153 0.46 -21.39 2.97
N VAL A 154 -0.80 -21.81 3.13
CA VAL A 154 -1.99 -21.01 2.79
C VAL A 154 -2.79 -20.69 4.04
N MET A 155 -3.40 -19.51 4.06
CA MET A 155 -4.33 -19.08 5.11
C MET A 155 -5.76 -19.14 4.60
N ILE A 156 -6.64 -19.69 5.43
CA ILE A 156 -8.08 -19.78 5.18
C ILE A 156 -8.79 -18.87 6.19
N PRO A 157 -9.13 -17.61 5.81
CA PRO A 157 -9.71 -16.63 6.75
C PRO A 157 -10.97 -17.10 7.47
N SER A 158 -11.76 -17.96 6.83
CA SER A 158 -12.98 -18.51 7.44
C SER A 158 -12.73 -19.41 8.66
N ARG A 159 -11.48 -19.86 8.83
CA ARG A 159 -11.00 -20.71 9.93
C ARG A 159 -10.19 -19.96 10.98
N LEU A 160 -10.05 -18.64 10.84
CA LEU A 160 -9.39 -17.80 11.85
C LEU A 160 -10.00 -18.01 13.24
N PRO A 161 -9.19 -17.89 14.31
CA PRO A 161 -9.66 -18.08 15.68
C PRO A 161 -10.71 -17.04 16.05
N VAL A 162 -11.73 -17.44 16.82
CA VAL A 162 -12.77 -16.51 17.27
C VAL A 162 -12.23 -15.56 18.35
N ASN A 163 -11.31 -16.08 19.16
CA ASN A 163 -10.68 -15.35 20.25
C ASN A 163 -9.69 -14.34 19.68
N ARG A 164 -9.60 -13.19 20.36
CA ARG A 164 -8.58 -12.18 20.05
C ARG A 164 -7.19 -12.74 20.38
N PRO A 165 -6.13 -12.30 19.67
CA PRO A 165 -4.76 -12.66 20.02
C PRO A 165 -4.44 -12.28 21.47
N ASP A 166 -3.62 -13.09 22.14
CA ASP A 166 -3.19 -12.81 23.50
C ASP A 166 -2.47 -11.46 23.59
N GLY A 167 -2.80 -10.69 24.65
CA GLY A 167 -2.24 -9.34 24.84
C GLY A 167 -2.87 -8.25 23.97
N PHE A 168 -3.76 -8.57 23.03
CA PHE A 168 -4.48 -7.55 22.27
C PHE A 168 -5.58 -6.90 23.12
N SER A 169 -5.40 -5.62 23.41
CA SER A 169 -6.50 -4.72 23.79
C SER A 169 -6.44 -3.50 22.88
N LEU A 170 -7.59 -2.94 22.52
CA LEU A 170 -7.62 -1.76 21.63
C LEU A 170 -6.81 -0.60 22.25
N LYS A 171 -6.92 -0.40 23.57
CA LYS A 171 -6.17 0.62 24.31
C LYS A 171 -4.66 0.38 24.25
N THR A 172 -4.23 -0.86 24.53
CA THR A 172 -2.81 -1.25 24.51
C THR A 172 -2.25 -1.16 23.10
N TYR A 173 -3.01 -1.57 22.09
CA TYR A 173 -2.60 -1.52 20.70
C TYR A 173 -2.46 -0.08 20.20
N GLN A 174 -3.34 0.81 20.64
CA GLN A 174 -3.27 2.25 20.35
C GLN A 174 -2.15 2.97 21.13
N GLY A 175 -1.37 2.27 21.96
CA GLY A 175 -0.30 2.87 22.75
C GLY A 175 -0.81 3.74 23.91
N ILE A 176 -2.09 3.64 24.25
CA ILE A 176 -2.70 4.42 25.33
C ILE A 176 -2.26 3.81 26.66
N LYS A 177 -1.39 4.51 27.40
CA LYS A 177 -1.15 4.22 28.82
C LYS A 177 -2.40 4.61 29.61
N GLU A 178 -2.80 3.83 30.61
CA GLU A 178 -4.04 4.07 31.40
C GLU A 178 -4.11 5.48 32.03
N ASP A 179 -2.97 6.16 32.13
CA ASP A 179 -2.81 7.45 32.81
C ASP A 179 -2.64 8.66 31.85
N ASP A 180 -2.63 8.44 30.53
CA ASP A 180 -2.34 9.51 29.57
C ASP A 180 -3.58 10.36 29.23
N LYS A 181 -3.65 11.55 29.83
CA LYS A 181 -4.73 12.52 29.63
C LYS A 181 -4.59 13.37 28.36
N ASN A 182 -3.52 13.19 27.60
CA ASN A 182 -3.24 13.97 26.39
C ASN A 182 -3.45 13.16 25.10
N PHE A 183 -4.11 12.01 25.17
CA PHE A 183 -4.36 11.20 23.99
C PHE A 183 -5.34 11.88 23.03
N GLU A 184 -4.81 12.38 21.93
CA GLU A 184 -5.60 12.87 20.81
C GLU A 184 -6.36 11.70 20.17
N HIS A 185 -7.70 11.78 20.14
CA HIS A 185 -8.52 10.75 19.52
C HIS A 185 -8.23 10.68 18.02
N GLY A 186 -7.51 9.64 17.60
CA GLY A 186 -7.28 9.38 16.19
C GLY A 186 -8.54 9.05 15.41
N LEU A 187 -8.37 8.52 14.20
CA LEU A 187 -9.47 8.26 13.28
C LEU A 187 -10.28 7.03 13.71
N ASN A 188 -11.55 7.24 14.02
CA ASN A 188 -12.48 6.19 14.42
C ASN A 188 -13.70 6.19 13.49
N TYR A 189 -13.70 5.25 12.57
CA TYR A 189 -14.63 5.20 11.45
C TYR A 189 -15.41 3.89 11.49
N ARG A 190 -16.67 3.90 11.06
CA ARG A 190 -17.56 2.73 11.12
C ARG A 190 -18.33 2.54 9.82
N TYR A 191 -18.37 1.32 9.34
CA TYR A 191 -19.38 0.86 8.40
C TYR A 191 -20.51 0.18 9.16
N ARG A 192 -21.75 0.64 8.99
CA ARG A 192 -22.96 0.02 9.55
C ARG A 192 -23.80 -0.58 8.43
N TYR A 193 -23.95 -1.90 8.45
CA TYR A 193 -24.70 -2.64 7.44
C TYR A 193 -26.17 -2.77 7.88
N ILE A 194 -27.05 -2.03 7.22
CA ILE A 194 -28.49 -2.07 7.47
C ILE A 194 -29.08 -3.35 6.86
N HIS A 195 -28.65 -3.68 5.64
CA HIS A 195 -29.04 -4.87 4.89
C HIS A 195 -27.79 -5.52 4.25
N GLY A 196 -27.86 -6.81 3.95
CA GLY A 196 -26.78 -7.52 3.24
C GLY A 196 -25.49 -7.74 4.05
N PHE A 197 -25.52 -7.69 5.40
CA PHE A 197 -24.32 -7.98 6.20
C PHE A 197 -23.89 -9.44 6.04
N LYS A 198 -22.79 -9.66 5.31
CA LYS A 198 -22.18 -10.97 5.09
C LYS A 198 -21.15 -11.29 6.17
N ARG A 199 -21.16 -12.52 6.69
CA ARG A 199 -20.14 -13.01 7.63
C ARG A 199 -18.73 -12.95 7.04
N GLY A 200 -18.61 -13.08 5.72
CA GLY A 200 -17.34 -13.08 5.01
C GLY A 200 -16.77 -11.71 4.66
N VAL A 201 -17.43 -10.60 5.01
CA VAL A 201 -16.98 -9.26 4.59
C VAL A 201 -15.55 -8.94 5.04
N LEU A 202 -15.20 -9.28 6.29
CA LEU A 202 -13.85 -9.09 6.80
C LEU A 202 -12.86 -10.05 6.14
N TYR A 203 -13.30 -11.26 5.79
CA TYR A 203 -12.46 -12.25 5.10
C TYR A 203 -12.12 -11.79 3.69
N SER A 204 -13.10 -11.28 2.95
CA SER A 204 -12.90 -10.66 1.64
C SER A 204 -11.92 -9.50 1.74
N PHE A 205 -12.05 -8.66 2.78
CA PHE A 205 -11.10 -7.57 3.04
C PHE A 205 -9.69 -8.09 3.26
N ILE A 206 -9.49 -9.04 4.18
CA ILE A 206 -8.18 -9.64 4.46
C ILE A 206 -7.52 -10.15 3.18
N ILE A 207 -8.25 -10.94 2.38
CA ILE A 207 -7.73 -11.53 1.13
C ILE A 207 -7.32 -10.45 0.14
N GLN A 208 -8.10 -9.36 0.07
CA GLN A 208 -7.86 -8.28 -0.87
C GLN A 208 -6.62 -7.44 -0.50
N VAL A 209 -6.37 -7.23 0.80
CA VAL A 209 -5.27 -6.37 1.27
C VAL A 209 -3.97 -7.13 1.57
N GLN A 210 -4.00 -8.46 1.70
CA GLN A 210 -2.89 -9.25 2.24
C GLN A 210 -1.55 -8.99 1.54
N GLU A 211 -1.51 -8.90 0.20
CA GLU A 211 -0.27 -8.64 -0.56
C GLU A 211 0.41 -7.33 -0.13
N ASN A 212 -0.38 -6.31 0.21
CA ASN A 212 0.13 -5.01 0.61
C ASN A 212 0.58 -4.98 2.08
N ILE A 213 -0.04 -5.80 2.93
CA ILE A 213 0.16 -5.72 4.38
C ILE A 213 1.02 -6.85 4.96
N LYS A 214 1.29 -7.92 4.20
CA LYS A 214 2.06 -9.08 4.66
C LYS A 214 3.43 -8.71 5.21
N LYS A 215 4.10 -7.72 4.61
CA LYS A 215 5.38 -7.17 5.10
C LYS A 215 5.32 -6.52 6.49
N TYR A 216 4.13 -6.26 7.01
CA TYR A 216 3.90 -5.64 8.31
C TYR A 216 3.49 -6.63 9.41
N ASN A 217 3.65 -7.94 9.17
CA ASN A 217 3.33 -9.01 10.11
C ASN A 217 1.95 -8.84 10.80
N PRO A 218 0.86 -8.76 10.02
CA PRO A 218 -0.49 -8.53 10.52
C PRO A 218 -0.96 -9.64 11.48
N LEU A 219 -1.72 -9.25 12.49
CA LEU A 219 -2.43 -10.18 13.38
C LEU A 219 -3.88 -10.32 12.93
N TYR A 220 -4.35 -11.56 12.84
CA TYR A 220 -5.69 -11.88 12.34
C TYR A 220 -6.49 -12.69 13.36
N TRP A 221 -7.80 -12.48 13.36
CA TRP A 221 -8.77 -13.35 14.02
C TRP A 221 -10.13 -13.21 13.32
N ALA A 222 -11.10 -14.08 13.64
CA ALA A 222 -12.37 -14.17 12.92
C ALA A 222 -13.21 -12.89 12.93
N ASN A 223 -12.89 -11.96 13.83
CA ASN A 223 -13.60 -10.70 14.01
C ASN A 223 -12.66 -9.49 13.99
N GLY A 224 -11.44 -9.62 13.49
CA GLY A 224 -10.60 -8.45 13.28
C GLY A 224 -9.23 -8.73 12.69
N ILE A 225 -8.59 -7.63 12.32
CA ILE A 225 -7.23 -7.59 11.82
C ILE A 225 -6.56 -6.35 12.39
N CYS A 226 -5.28 -6.45 12.72
CA CYS A 226 -4.47 -5.28 13.00
C CYS A 226 -3.06 -5.40 12.44
N TRP A 227 -2.49 -4.28 12.01
CA TRP A 227 -1.10 -4.19 11.56
C TRP A 227 -0.56 -2.77 11.80
N GLU A 228 0.74 -2.60 11.59
CA GLU A 228 1.41 -1.30 11.67
C GLU A 228 2.08 -0.99 10.33
N GLN A 229 1.69 0.12 9.70
CA GLN A 229 2.20 0.54 8.41
C GLN A 229 2.76 1.95 8.53
N ASN A 230 4.05 2.13 8.19
CA ASN A 230 4.74 3.42 8.25
C ASN A 230 4.63 4.09 9.64
N GLY A 231 4.72 3.31 10.71
CA GLY A 231 4.57 3.79 12.10
C GLY A 231 3.12 4.04 12.55
N VAL A 232 2.14 3.88 11.65
CA VAL A 232 0.72 4.02 11.96
C VAL A 232 0.11 2.66 12.22
N LYS A 233 -0.35 2.46 13.46
CA LYS A 233 -1.11 1.27 13.84
C LYS A 233 -2.55 1.38 13.37
N VAL A 234 -3.13 0.27 12.92
CA VAL A 234 -4.55 0.20 12.58
C VAL A 234 -5.16 -1.09 13.08
N ALA A 235 -6.37 -0.99 13.60
CA ALA A 235 -7.20 -2.14 13.99
C ALA A 235 -8.56 -2.04 13.33
N ILE A 236 -8.98 -3.13 12.67
CA ILE A 236 -10.29 -3.25 12.04
C ILE A 236 -11.04 -4.36 12.76
N LEU A 237 -12.22 -4.04 13.28
CA LEU A 237 -13.00 -4.91 14.17
C LEU A 237 -14.39 -5.16 13.59
N LEU A 238 -14.77 -6.43 13.49
CA LEU A 238 -16.11 -6.85 13.06
C LEU A 238 -17.00 -7.10 14.26
N ASN A 239 -18.14 -6.42 14.33
CA ASN A 239 -19.19 -6.70 15.29
C ASN A 239 -20.41 -7.33 14.60
N ARG A 240 -20.56 -8.66 14.75
CA ARG A 240 -21.63 -9.42 14.10
C ARG A 240 -23.02 -9.11 14.65
N ILE A 241 -23.13 -8.71 15.91
CA ILE A 241 -24.42 -8.42 16.57
C ILE A 241 -24.94 -7.08 16.05
N ASN A 242 -24.08 -6.07 16.06
CA ASN A 242 -24.43 -4.72 15.60
C ASN A 242 -24.35 -4.56 14.08
N LYS A 243 -23.82 -5.58 13.37
CA LYS A 243 -23.56 -5.56 11.92
C LYS A 243 -22.67 -4.38 11.53
N THR A 244 -21.58 -4.18 12.27
CA THR A 244 -20.63 -3.08 12.03
C THR A 244 -19.23 -3.58 11.75
N ILE A 245 -18.48 -2.78 11.01
CA ILE A 245 -17.02 -2.86 10.92
C ILE A 245 -16.49 -1.53 11.45
N ASP A 246 -15.68 -1.60 12.50
CA ASP A 246 -15.06 -0.46 13.16
C ASP A 246 -13.58 -0.39 12.76
N ILE A 247 -13.14 0.75 12.26
CA ILE A 247 -11.75 1.05 11.90
C ILE A 247 -11.21 2.03 12.93
N HIS A 248 -10.10 1.66 13.56
CA HIS A 248 -9.44 2.42 14.60
C HIS A 248 -8.00 2.70 14.20
N ILE A 249 -7.67 3.98 14.08
CA ILE A 249 -6.31 4.48 13.87
C ILE A 249 -6.00 5.44 15.03
N PRO A 250 -4.89 5.26 15.78
CA PRO A 250 -4.63 6.02 17.01
C PRO A 250 -4.39 7.51 16.78
N THR A 251 -3.90 7.89 15.60
CA THR A 251 -3.58 9.28 15.25
C THR A 251 -4.47 9.77 14.10
N PHE A 252 -4.51 11.09 13.88
CA PHE A 252 -5.27 11.73 12.80
C PHE A 252 -4.39 12.51 11.81
N ASP A 253 -3.08 12.28 11.86
CA ASP A 253 -2.11 12.85 10.94
C ASP A 253 -2.37 12.45 9.48
N ARG A 254 -1.62 13.04 8.56
CA ARG A 254 -1.79 12.81 7.12
C ARG A 254 -1.62 11.34 6.71
N ILE A 255 -0.65 10.62 7.28
CA ILE A 255 -0.39 9.20 6.96
C ILE A 255 -1.59 8.37 7.42
N SER A 256 -2.13 8.67 8.60
CA SER A 256 -3.33 8.03 9.13
C SER A 256 -4.56 8.23 8.25
N ARG A 257 -4.75 9.43 7.71
CA ARG A 257 -5.86 9.71 6.78
C ARG A 257 -5.69 8.99 5.45
N VAL A 258 -4.48 8.97 4.89
CA VAL A 258 -4.18 8.22 3.65
C VAL A 258 -4.42 6.73 3.85
N LEU A 259 -4.01 6.18 5.00
CA LEU A 259 -4.27 4.79 5.36
C LEU A 259 -5.78 4.52 5.49
N LEU A 260 -6.52 5.40 6.15
CA LEU A 260 -7.98 5.29 6.24
C LEU A 260 -8.63 5.31 4.86
N THR A 261 -8.26 6.25 3.98
CA THR A 261 -8.77 6.33 2.60
C THR A 261 -8.51 5.04 1.84
N THR A 262 -7.28 4.52 1.93
CA THR A 262 -6.92 3.24 1.29
C THR A 262 -7.81 2.11 1.80
N ILE A 263 -7.99 1.98 3.11
CA ILE A 263 -8.87 0.97 3.70
C ILE A 263 -10.32 1.15 3.24
N ARG A 264 -10.80 2.39 3.15
CA ARG A 264 -12.16 2.70 2.70
C ARG A 264 -12.37 2.30 1.24
N ASP A 265 -11.40 2.55 0.37
CA ASP A 265 -11.47 2.16 -1.05
C ASP A 265 -11.57 0.63 -1.20
N GLU A 266 -10.83 -0.12 -0.37
CA GLU A 266 -10.89 -1.58 -0.39
C GLU A 266 -12.26 -2.10 0.08
N PHE A 267 -12.87 -1.51 1.12
CA PHE A 267 -14.24 -1.83 1.52
C PHE A 267 -15.28 -1.40 0.50
N GLU A 268 -15.09 -0.26 -0.18
CA GLU A 268 -15.99 0.20 -1.22
C GLU A 268 -16.07 -0.82 -2.37
N LYS A 269 -14.92 -1.37 -2.80
CA LYS A 269 -14.86 -2.45 -3.81
C LYS A 269 -15.68 -3.66 -3.38
N ILE A 270 -15.50 -4.13 -2.14
CA ILE A 270 -16.22 -5.29 -1.58
C ILE A 270 -17.73 -5.02 -1.52
N ASN A 271 -18.12 -3.83 -1.07
CA ASN A 271 -19.53 -3.46 -0.94
C ASN A 271 -20.19 -3.25 -2.32
N LYS A 272 -19.46 -2.77 -3.34
CA LYS A 272 -19.94 -2.63 -4.72
C LYS A 272 -20.19 -3.99 -5.39
N GLU A 273 -19.39 -5.01 -5.08
CA GLU A 273 -19.62 -6.38 -5.57
C GLU A 273 -20.92 -7.00 -4.98
N ASP A 274 -21.39 -6.50 -3.83
CA ASP A 274 -22.63 -6.96 -3.20
C ASP A 274 -23.82 -6.02 -3.46
N THR A 275 -24.57 -6.30 -4.52
CA THR A 275 -25.78 -5.53 -4.89
C THR A 275 -26.89 -5.54 -3.82
N THR A 276 -26.78 -6.37 -2.77
CA THR A 276 -27.75 -6.44 -1.67
C THR A 276 -27.33 -5.65 -0.43
N ALA A 277 -26.08 -5.19 -0.36
CA ALA A 277 -25.56 -4.47 0.78
C ALA A 277 -26.07 -3.03 0.79
N PHE A 278 -26.64 -2.60 1.92
CA PHE A 278 -26.91 -1.19 2.19
C PHE A 278 -26.11 -0.77 3.41
N VAL A 279 -25.08 0.03 3.16
CA VAL A 279 -24.05 0.40 4.15
C VAL A 279 -24.12 1.89 4.41
N ILE A 280 -24.07 2.25 5.69
CA ILE A 280 -23.95 3.65 6.14
C ILE A 280 -22.55 3.83 6.71
N GLU A 281 -21.85 4.84 6.22
CA GLU A 281 -20.57 5.31 6.74
C GLU A 281 -20.82 6.22 7.94
N GLU A 282 -20.12 5.98 9.05
CA GLU A 282 -20.26 6.74 10.28
C GLU A 282 -18.92 7.12 10.89
N ILE A 283 -18.85 8.27 11.55
CA ILE A 283 -17.66 8.72 12.29
C ILE A 283 -17.96 8.86 13.78
N ALA A 284 -16.95 8.64 14.62
CA ALA A 284 -17.09 8.73 16.06
C ALA A 284 -17.15 10.19 16.55
N ILE A 285 -18.04 10.43 17.50
CA ILE A 285 -18.13 11.66 18.29
C ILE A 285 -17.55 11.38 19.68
N PHE A 286 -16.54 12.16 20.03
CA PHE A 286 -15.80 12.04 21.28
C PHE A 286 -16.27 13.05 22.30
N LYS A 287 -16.29 12.63 23.56
CA LYS A 287 -16.44 13.53 24.70
C LYS A 287 -15.77 12.90 25.92
N ASP A 288 -15.00 13.68 26.66
CA ASP A 288 -14.29 13.23 27.87
C ASP A 288 -13.48 11.95 27.60
N ASP A 289 -12.79 11.94 26.47
CA ASP A 289 -11.95 10.84 25.99
C ASP A 289 -12.65 9.50 25.66
N GLU A 290 -13.97 9.55 25.51
CA GLU A 290 -14.76 8.38 25.15
C GLU A 290 -15.61 8.61 23.91
N ILE A 291 -15.74 7.58 23.08
CA ILE A 291 -16.70 7.55 21.99
C ILE A 291 -18.11 7.52 22.60
N LYS A 292 -18.86 8.61 22.46
CA LYS A 292 -20.24 8.68 22.95
C LYS A 292 -21.25 8.25 21.90
N LYS A 293 -20.98 8.51 20.63
CA LYS A 293 -21.92 8.26 19.53
C LYS A 293 -21.19 8.13 18.20
N TYR A 294 -21.84 7.48 17.25
CA TYR A 294 -21.46 7.51 15.84
C TYR A 294 -22.51 8.28 15.05
N ILE A 295 -22.08 9.09 14.09
CA ILE A 295 -22.96 9.89 13.23
C ILE A 295 -22.67 9.59 11.77
N SER A 296 -23.72 9.61 10.93
CA SER A 296 -23.58 9.37 9.50
C SER A 296 -22.68 10.41 8.85
N TYR A 297 -21.72 9.92 8.07
CA TYR A 297 -20.78 10.72 7.33
C TYR A 297 -21.45 11.53 6.23
N ASP A 298 -22.34 10.89 5.45
CA ASP A 298 -23.11 11.56 4.40
C ASP A 298 -24.03 12.65 4.95
N PHE A 299 -24.62 12.43 6.14
CA PHE A 299 -25.38 13.45 6.83
C PHE A 299 -24.53 14.68 7.17
N LEU A 300 -23.31 14.47 7.65
CA LEU A 300 -22.37 15.57 7.92
C LEU A 300 -21.99 16.30 6.64
N LYS A 301 -21.63 15.57 5.57
CA LYS A 301 -21.33 16.15 4.25
C LYS A 301 -22.46 17.04 3.75
N PHE A 302 -23.69 16.52 3.77
CA PHE A 302 -24.88 17.29 3.42
C PHE A 302 -25.00 18.58 4.25
N LYS A 303 -24.73 18.52 5.56
CA LYS A 303 -24.74 19.71 6.42
C LYS A 303 -23.64 20.71 6.09
N LYS A 304 -22.44 20.25 5.72
CA LYS A 304 -21.33 21.10 5.25
C LYS A 304 -21.68 21.79 3.94
N ASP A 305 -22.27 21.06 3.00
CA ASP A 305 -22.68 21.59 1.68
C ASP A 305 -23.78 22.66 1.80
N GLU A 306 -24.68 22.50 2.77
CA GLU A 306 -25.69 23.50 3.15
C GLU A 306 -25.12 24.68 3.99
N ASN A 307 -23.79 24.77 4.16
CA ASN A 307 -23.08 25.77 4.95
C ASN A 307 -23.52 25.84 6.44
N HIS A 308 -24.01 24.75 7.01
CA HIS A 308 -24.25 24.68 8.46
C HIS A 308 -22.92 24.61 9.21
N ARG A 309 -22.69 25.54 10.14
CA ARG A 309 -21.46 25.59 10.94
C ARG A 309 -21.46 24.63 12.11
N GLU A 310 -22.63 24.42 12.72
CA GLU A 310 -22.78 23.59 13.91
C GLU A 310 -23.89 22.55 13.70
N ILE A 311 -23.72 21.41 14.37
CA ILE A 311 -24.78 20.42 14.52
C ILE A 311 -25.05 20.16 15.99
N GLU A 312 -26.33 20.08 16.33
CA GLU A 312 -26.78 19.66 17.64
C GLU A 312 -26.91 18.13 17.67
N ILE A 313 -26.08 17.50 18.48
CA ILE A 313 -26.05 16.05 18.67
C ILE A 313 -26.61 15.75 20.04
N GLU A 314 -27.73 15.04 20.10
CA GLU A 314 -28.26 14.56 21.37
C GLU A 314 -27.39 13.39 21.90
N ILE A 315 -26.74 13.63 23.04
CA ILE A 315 -25.95 12.65 23.80
C ILE A 315 -26.55 12.56 25.20
N HIS A 316 -27.08 11.38 25.58
CA HIS A 316 -27.73 11.15 26.87
C HIS A 316 -28.79 12.21 27.24
N GLN A 317 -29.68 12.55 26.29
CA GLN A 317 -30.74 13.55 26.46
C GLN A 317 -30.25 14.98 26.74
N ARG A 318 -29.00 15.28 26.39
CA ARG A 318 -28.44 16.63 26.42
C ARG A 318 -27.93 17.01 25.03
N PRO A 319 -28.21 18.23 24.56
CA PRO A 319 -27.68 18.72 23.31
C PRO A 319 -26.19 18.98 23.44
N TYR A 320 -25.43 18.52 22.46
CA TYR A 320 -24.00 18.74 22.31
C TYR A 320 -23.76 19.35 20.94
N ASN A 321 -23.22 20.57 20.90
CA ASN A 321 -22.92 21.26 19.66
C ASN A 321 -21.47 20.99 19.26
N ASP A 322 -21.28 20.61 18.00
CA ASP A 322 -19.94 20.46 17.42
C ASP A 322 -19.88 21.11 16.04
N ASN A 323 -18.68 21.49 15.63
CA ASN A 323 -18.46 22.15 14.35
C ASN A 323 -18.41 21.11 13.22
N VAL A 324 -19.28 21.27 12.23
CA VAL A 324 -19.45 20.31 11.12
C VAL A 324 -18.15 20.14 10.32
N SER A 325 -17.49 21.25 9.98
CA SER A 325 -16.21 21.23 9.26
C SER A 325 -15.15 20.50 10.06
N THR A 326 -15.01 20.81 11.35
CA THR A 326 -14.02 20.16 12.22
C THR A 326 -14.23 18.66 12.32
N LEU A 327 -15.49 18.19 12.35
CA LEU A 327 -15.80 16.77 12.37
C LEU A 327 -15.45 16.08 11.05
N ILE A 328 -15.77 16.69 9.91
CA ILE A 328 -15.53 16.11 8.59
C ILE A 328 -14.06 16.19 8.21
N ASP A 329 -13.43 17.35 8.39
CA ASP A 329 -12.06 17.63 7.97
C ASP A 329 -11.03 16.81 8.75
N ARG A 330 -11.43 16.14 9.85
CA ARG A 330 -10.60 15.10 10.50
C ARG A 330 -10.50 13.83 9.67
N TYR A 331 -11.56 13.46 8.96
CA TYR A 331 -11.70 12.18 8.25
C TYR A 331 -11.63 12.31 6.73
N ASP A 332 -11.99 13.47 6.18
CA ASP A 332 -11.82 13.76 4.76
C ASP A 332 -10.34 13.95 4.43
N TYR A 333 -9.97 13.32 3.34
CA TYR A 333 -8.77 13.60 2.58
C TYR A 333 -9.24 14.23 1.27
N THR A 334 -9.07 15.54 1.11
CA THR A 334 -9.29 16.21 -0.18
C THR A 334 -7.96 16.34 -0.91
N GLU A 335 -7.97 16.21 -2.24
CA GLU A 335 -6.78 16.51 -3.07
C GLU A 335 -6.27 17.94 -2.82
N GLU A 336 -7.12 18.89 -2.41
CA GLU A 336 -6.69 20.22 -1.95
C GLU A 336 -5.82 20.19 -0.67
N LEU A 337 -5.98 19.21 0.22
CA LEU A 337 -5.06 18.98 1.36
C LEU A 337 -3.74 18.29 0.95
N VAL A 338 -3.66 17.81 -0.30
CA VAL A 338 -2.42 17.29 -0.92
C VAL A 338 -1.56 18.41 -1.48
N GLU A 339 -2.17 19.56 -1.81
CA GLU A 339 -1.46 20.77 -2.22
C GLU A 339 -0.78 21.50 -1.07
N ASP A 340 -0.72 20.95 0.15
CA ASP A 340 0.39 21.30 1.01
C ASP A 340 1.66 20.60 0.49
N ASN A 341 2.18 21.18 -0.59
CA ASN A 341 3.46 20.89 -1.22
C ASN A 341 4.63 21.01 -0.22
N THR A 342 4.39 21.33 1.05
CA THR A 342 5.42 21.54 2.07
C THR A 342 5.78 20.28 2.88
N ILE A 343 5.04 19.16 2.78
CA ILE A 343 5.24 17.97 3.65
C ILE A 343 5.87 16.74 2.94
N LYS A 344 5.47 16.41 1.71
CA LYS A 344 6.09 15.29 0.95
C LYS A 344 7.57 15.57 0.72
N PRO A 345 8.52 14.61 0.80
CA PRO A 345 9.90 14.86 0.42
C PRO A 345 9.99 15.56 -0.95
N LEU A 346 10.80 16.61 -1.05
CA LEU A 346 11.05 17.32 -2.30
C LEU A 346 12.25 16.71 -3.00
N ILE A 347 12.07 16.25 -4.22
CA ILE A 347 13.16 15.90 -5.11
C ILE A 347 13.34 17.05 -6.08
N ILE A 348 14.54 17.60 -6.13
CA ILE A 348 14.91 18.67 -7.06
C ILE A 348 15.82 18.06 -8.12
N THR A 349 15.41 18.18 -9.38
CA THR A 349 16.13 17.65 -10.55
C THR A 349 16.85 18.75 -11.32
N GLU A 350 17.88 18.38 -12.07
CA GLU A 350 18.61 19.32 -12.92
C GLU A 350 17.72 19.84 -14.05
N GLY A 351 17.02 18.97 -14.78
CA GLY A 351 16.19 19.35 -15.93
C GLY A 351 14.78 18.76 -15.94
N LYS A 352 13.94 19.28 -16.86
CA LYS A 352 12.58 18.79 -17.11
C LYS A 352 12.53 17.34 -17.58
N THR A 353 13.52 16.94 -18.36
CA THR A 353 13.67 15.58 -18.88
C THR A 353 13.84 14.59 -17.75
N ASP A 354 14.61 14.96 -16.72
CA ASP A 354 14.95 14.09 -15.60
C ASP A 354 13.73 13.89 -14.70
N LYS A 355 12.98 14.97 -14.44
CA LYS A 355 11.67 14.90 -13.77
C LYS A 355 10.76 13.91 -14.51
N GLN A 356 10.59 14.10 -15.81
CA GLN A 356 9.70 13.25 -16.61
C GLN A 356 10.15 11.78 -16.61
N ILE A 357 11.46 11.53 -16.73
CA ILE A 357 12.02 10.18 -16.67
C ILE A 357 11.74 9.51 -15.32
N LEU A 358 11.95 10.21 -14.21
CA LEU A 358 11.70 9.68 -12.87
C LEU A 358 10.20 9.43 -12.61
N GLU A 359 9.33 10.33 -13.09
CA GLU A 359 7.88 10.17 -12.98
C GLU A 359 7.40 8.94 -13.75
N THR A 360 7.79 8.81 -15.02
CA THR A 360 7.46 7.65 -15.85
C THR A 360 8.05 6.35 -15.27
N ALA A 361 9.30 6.38 -14.77
CA ALA A 361 9.93 5.21 -14.17
C ALA A 361 9.15 4.70 -12.95
N TRP A 362 8.70 5.62 -12.08
CA TRP A 362 7.88 5.26 -10.93
C TRP A 362 6.56 4.62 -11.35
N GLU A 363 5.83 5.23 -12.28
CA GLU A 363 4.55 4.72 -12.78
C GLU A 363 4.68 3.31 -13.37
N LYS A 364 5.78 3.04 -14.08
CA LYS A 364 6.05 1.74 -14.72
C LYS A 364 6.43 0.67 -13.71
N LEU A 365 7.26 1.01 -12.72
CA LEU A 365 7.71 0.05 -11.71
C LEU A 365 6.62 -0.25 -10.67
N TYR A 366 5.84 0.76 -10.30
CA TYR A 366 4.86 0.73 -9.22
C TYR A 366 3.45 1.20 -9.66
N PRO A 367 2.79 0.54 -10.62
CA PRO A 367 1.55 1.02 -11.25
C PRO A 367 0.32 1.10 -10.33
N ARG A 368 0.44 0.65 -9.07
CA ARG A 368 -0.61 0.66 -8.05
C ARG A 368 -0.21 1.42 -6.78
N VAL A 369 0.93 2.12 -6.81
CA VAL A 369 1.46 2.86 -5.67
C VAL A 369 1.60 4.33 -6.05
N PHE A 370 0.92 5.20 -5.31
CA PHE A 370 1.10 6.64 -5.48
C PHE A 370 2.53 7.06 -5.13
N MET A 371 3.09 7.97 -5.93
CA MET A 371 4.44 8.49 -5.69
C MET A 371 4.51 9.22 -4.33
N PRO A 372 5.38 8.78 -3.41
CA PRO A 372 5.43 9.30 -2.05
C PRO A 372 6.18 10.65 -1.94
N TYR A 373 6.82 11.10 -3.02
CA TYR A 373 7.59 12.35 -3.11
C TYR A 373 7.02 13.30 -4.17
N ASN A 374 7.44 14.56 -4.09
CA ASN A 374 7.20 15.57 -5.11
C ASN A 374 8.48 15.80 -5.90
N ILE A 375 8.42 15.76 -7.22
CA ILE A 375 9.58 16.06 -8.08
C ILE A 375 9.39 17.44 -8.71
N GLN A 376 10.39 18.31 -8.54
CA GLN A 376 10.42 19.64 -9.12
C GLN A 376 11.70 19.86 -9.92
N VAL A 377 11.58 20.66 -10.98
CA VAL A 377 12.74 21.15 -11.72
C VAL A 377 13.36 22.33 -10.97
N SER A 378 14.69 22.36 -10.90
CA SER A 378 15.42 23.49 -10.33
C SER A 378 15.13 24.80 -11.07
N GLY A 379 15.05 25.92 -10.33
CA GLY A 379 14.77 27.24 -10.91
C GLY A 379 13.80 28.10 -10.08
N VAL A 380 13.91 29.42 -10.24
CA VAL A 380 13.21 30.44 -9.43
C VAL A 380 11.88 30.88 -10.08
N GLU A 381 11.61 30.45 -11.31
CA GLU A 381 10.40 30.83 -12.03
C GLU A 381 9.17 30.10 -11.50
N VAL A 382 8.05 30.83 -11.37
CA VAL A 382 6.80 30.32 -10.79
C VAL A 382 6.11 29.31 -11.72
N GLU A 383 6.25 29.50 -13.04
CA GLU A 383 5.70 28.58 -14.05
C GLU A 383 6.73 27.50 -14.40
N GLU A 384 6.34 26.24 -14.19
CA GLU A 384 7.23 25.08 -14.38
C GLU A 384 7.68 24.92 -15.83
N ASP A 385 6.84 25.31 -16.79
CA ASP A 385 7.12 25.27 -18.24
C ASP A 385 8.21 26.25 -18.68
N LYS A 386 8.61 27.23 -17.85
CA LYS A 386 9.66 28.19 -18.18
C LYS A 386 11.00 27.90 -17.49
N LYS A 387 10.99 27.07 -16.43
CA LYS A 387 12.21 26.63 -15.74
C LYS A 387 13.16 25.91 -16.70
N GLN A 388 14.38 26.41 -16.81
CA GLN A 388 15.43 25.78 -17.64
C GLN A 388 16.17 24.68 -16.88
N GLY A 389 16.35 24.85 -15.57
CA GLY A 389 17.02 23.88 -14.71
C GLY A 389 18.53 23.75 -14.98
N SER A 390 19.31 23.47 -13.94
CA SER A 390 20.74 23.10 -14.06
C SER A 390 21.28 22.58 -12.73
N ALA A 391 22.41 21.85 -12.75
CA ALA A 391 23.16 21.49 -11.56
C ALA A 391 23.43 22.70 -10.63
N ASP A 392 23.80 23.86 -11.18
CA ASP A 392 24.04 25.07 -10.38
C ASP A 392 22.76 25.58 -9.72
N LEU A 393 21.61 25.47 -10.39
CA LEU A 393 20.31 25.84 -9.81
C LEU A 393 19.87 24.86 -8.73
N VAL A 394 20.09 23.55 -8.90
CA VAL A 394 19.86 22.55 -7.83
C VAL A 394 20.64 22.94 -6.59
N LYS A 395 21.95 23.18 -6.73
CA LYS A 395 22.83 23.61 -5.64
C LYS A 395 22.31 24.89 -4.96
N ARG A 396 21.98 25.93 -5.73
CA ARG A 396 21.47 27.19 -5.16
C ARG A 396 20.17 26.99 -4.39
N THR A 397 19.26 26.16 -4.90
CA THR A 397 18.00 25.86 -4.20
C THR A 397 18.27 25.15 -2.87
N LEU A 398 19.17 24.15 -2.84
CA LEU A 398 19.55 23.48 -1.58
C LEU A 398 20.19 24.42 -0.55
N GLU A 399 20.89 25.46 -1.01
CA GLU A 399 21.57 26.44 -0.13
C GLU A 399 20.66 27.57 0.38
N LEU A 400 19.55 27.87 -0.32
CA LEU A 400 18.63 28.96 0.01
C LEU A 400 17.49 28.55 0.94
N ASP A 401 17.27 27.25 1.13
CA ASP A 401 15.96 26.75 1.57
C ASP A 401 15.65 26.97 3.06
N ASN A 402 14.43 27.49 3.32
CA ASN A 402 13.86 27.81 4.64
C ASN A 402 12.75 26.81 5.05
N HIS A 403 12.59 25.69 4.36
CA HIS A 403 11.63 24.64 4.74
C HIS A 403 12.12 23.84 5.96
N GLU A 404 11.87 24.33 7.17
CA GLU A 404 12.40 23.77 8.43
C GLU A 404 11.95 22.33 8.74
N ASN A 405 10.89 21.81 8.09
CA ASN A 405 10.29 20.51 8.44
C ASN A 405 10.13 19.52 7.25
N ARG A 406 10.78 19.76 6.12
CA ARG A 406 10.65 18.95 4.90
C ARG A 406 11.97 18.25 4.55
N VAL A 407 11.92 16.99 4.13
CA VAL A 407 13.09 16.32 3.52
C VAL A 407 13.28 16.86 2.10
N ILE A 408 14.46 17.36 1.76
CA ILE A 408 14.78 17.88 0.43
C ILE A 408 16.00 17.17 -0.11
N ILE A 409 15.91 16.64 -1.33
CA ILE A 409 16.97 15.90 -2.00
C ILE A 409 17.19 16.54 -3.36
N GLY A 410 18.35 17.17 -3.55
CA GLY A 410 18.77 17.64 -4.86
C GLY A 410 19.59 16.57 -5.55
N ILE A 411 19.11 16.11 -6.70
CA ILE A 411 19.74 15.08 -7.51
C ILE A 411 20.63 15.77 -8.55
N PHE A 412 21.88 15.32 -8.61
CA PHE A 412 22.87 15.75 -9.57
C PHE A 412 23.22 14.58 -10.49
N ASP A 413 23.37 14.86 -11.79
CA ASP A 413 23.99 13.93 -12.71
C ASP A 413 25.40 13.60 -12.20
N ASN A 414 25.81 12.33 -12.34
CA ASN A 414 27.15 11.90 -11.94
C ASN A 414 28.14 12.09 -13.11
N ASP A 415 28.06 13.27 -13.72
CA ASP A 415 28.95 13.76 -14.75
C ASP A 415 29.87 14.85 -14.18
N LYS A 416 30.69 15.48 -15.04
CA LYS A 416 31.59 16.53 -14.60
C LYS A 416 30.85 17.72 -13.96
N GLU A 417 29.77 18.20 -14.57
CA GLU A 417 29.08 19.41 -14.12
C GLU A 417 28.34 19.15 -12.80
N GLY A 418 27.57 18.08 -12.72
CA GLY A 418 26.85 17.69 -11.51
C GLY A 418 27.79 17.46 -10.32
N ASN A 419 28.92 16.78 -10.54
CA ASN A 419 29.93 16.61 -9.49
C ASN A 419 30.61 17.92 -9.07
N GLU A 420 30.90 18.85 -10.01
CA GLU A 420 31.46 20.16 -9.67
C GLU A 420 30.51 20.96 -8.77
N GLN A 421 29.20 20.91 -9.04
CA GLN A 421 28.19 21.58 -8.22
C GLN A 421 27.95 20.88 -6.88
N PHE A 422 27.89 19.55 -6.87
CA PHE A 422 27.81 18.74 -5.66
C PHE A 422 29.01 18.97 -4.73
N LYS A 423 30.23 18.99 -5.27
CA LYS A 423 31.46 19.39 -4.54
C LYS A 423 31.37 20.84 -4.08
N GLY A 424 30.76 21.69 -4.90
CA GLY A 424 30.56 23.11 -4.68
C GLY A 424 29.58 23.48 -3.56
N LEU A 425 28.79 22.56 -3.02
CA LEU A 425 27.86 22.84 -1.90
C LEU A 425 28.59 23.48 -0.72
N LYS A 426 28.03 24.59 -0.21
CA LYS A 426 28.62 25.51 0.76
C LYS A 426 29.28 24.81 1.95
N LYS A 427 30.58 25.04 2.12
CA LYS A 427 31.39 24.53 3.24
C LYS A 427 30.85 25.05 4.57
N GLY A 428 30.77 24.17 5.58
CA GLY A 428 30.26 24.48 6.91
C GLY A 428 28.73 24.48 7.02
N VAL A 429 28.02 24.44 5.89
CA VAL A 429 26.56 24.25 5.82
C VAL A 429 26.22 22.80 5.49
N PHE A 430 27.00 22.18 4.59
CA PHE A 430 26.95 20.75 4.29
C PHE A 430 28.20 20.04 4.81
N GLU A 431 28.08 18.72 4.98
CA GLU A 431 29.19 17.83 5.31
C GLU A 431 30.38 18.01 4.36
N PRO A 432 31.63 17.82 4.84
CA PRO A 432 32.81 17.94 4.00
C PRO A 432 32.75 16.99 2.80
N TYR A 433 33.12 17.51 1.63
CA TYR A 433 33.20 16.72 0.42
C TYR A 433 34.31 15.67 0.50
N LYS A 434 34.00 14.47 0.03
CA LYS A 434 34.90 13.34 -0.21
C LYS A 434 34.57 12.74 -1.57
N ILE A 435 35.56 12.27 -2.33
CA ILE A 435 35.37 11.83 -3.72
C ILE A 435 34.60 10.50 -3.80
N GLU A 436 34.72 9.71 -2.75
CA GLU A 436 34.01 8.45 -2.53
C GLU A 436 32.55 8.64 -2.10
N ASN A 437 32.15 9.84 -1.65
CA ASN A 437 30.78 10.08 -1.19
C ASN A 437 29.87 10.47 -2.37
N SER A 438 28.77 9.74 -2.53
CA SER A 438 27.67 10.07 -3.45
C SER A 438 26.60 10.95 -2.80
N ILE A 439 26.63 11.11 -1.47
CA ILE A 439 25.66 11.88 -0.70
C ILE A 439 26.36 12.91 0.19
N ARG A 440 25.76 14.09 0.33
CA ARG A 440 26.17 15.12 1.30
C ARG A 440 24.96 15.66 2.03
N LYS A 441 24.94 15.52 3.36
CA LYS A 441 23.88 16.03 4.22
C LYS A 441 24.15 17.46 4.68
N HIS A 442 23.09 18.25 4.80
CA HIS A 442 23.13 19.56 5.46
C HIS A 442 23.33 19.37 6.97
N CYS A 443 24.28 20.10 7.57
CA CYS A 443 24.75 19.89 8.95
C CYS A 443 23.65 20.05 10.03
N SER A 444 22.55 20.72 9.72
CA SER A 444 21.48 21.01 10.68
C SER A 444 20.05 20.87 10.14
N LYS A 445 19.85 20.37 8.91
CA LYS A 445 18.53 20.28 8.26
C LYS A 445 18.45 18.97 7.49
N ASN A 446 17.24 18.50 7.19
CA ASN A 446 17.00 17.32 6.37
C ASN A 446 17.11 17.62 4.87
N ILE A 447 18.21 18.27 4.48
CA ILE A 447 18.51 18.65 3.10
C ILE A 447 19.73 17.85 2.64
N TYR A 448 19.63 17.24 1.47
CA TYR A 448 20.63 16.32 0.93
C TYR A 448 20.98 16.71 -0.50
N GLY A 449 22.26 16.70 -0.82
CA GLY A 449 22.72 16.53 -2.20
C GLY A 449 22.97 15.04 -2.45
N MET A 450 22.57 14.55 -3.62
CA MET A 450 22.75 13.16 -4.04
C MET A 450 23.24 13.13 -5.50
N LEU A 451 24.36 12.47 -5.76
CA LEU A 451 24.77 12.09 -7.11
C LEU A 451 23.95 10.86 -7.55
N LEU A 452 23.59 10.80 -8.83
CA LEU A 452 22.92 9.61 -9.36
C LEU A 452 23.74 8.33 -9.06
N PRO A 453 23.11 7.29 -8.48
CA PRO A 453 23.77 6.01 -8.30
C PRO A 453 24.09 5.39 -9.66
N VAL A 454 25.15 4.60 -9.73
CA VAL A 454 25.63 4.05 -11.01
C VAL A 454 25.33 2.55 -11.01
N PRO A 455 24.52 2.03 -11.95
CA PRO A 455 24.29 0.60 -12.05
C PRO A 455 25.56 -0.12 -12.50
N GLU A 456 25.71 -1.41 -12.15
CA GLU A 456 26.94 -2.18 -12.38
C GLU A 456 27.40 -2.16 -13.85
N PHE A 457 26.46 -2.23 -14.80
CA PHE A 457 26.78 -2.21 -16.24
C PHE A 457 27.24 -0.84 -16.77
N ARG A 458 27.29 0.19 -15.91
CA ARG A 458 27.76 1.55 -16.21
C ARG A 458 28.89 2.00 -15.29
N ASP A 459 29.51 1.10 -14.55
CA ASP A 459 30.61 1.39 -13.61
C ASP A 459 31.74 2.23 -14.24
N LYS A 460 32.10 1.96 -15.50
CA LYS A 460 33.17 2.67 -16.22
C LYS A 460 32.84 4.13 -16.55
N PHE A 461 31.59 4.56 -16.40
CA PHE A 461 31.19 5.95 -16.65
C PHE A 461 31.62 6.90 -15.52
N VAL A 462 32.05 6.36 -14.38
CA VAL A 462 32.45 7.13 -13.20
C VAL A 462 33.79 6.61 -12.68
N THR A 463 34.74 7.51 -12.47
CA THR A 463 36.03 7.18 -11.84
C THR A 463 36.08 7.67 -10.39
N GLN A 464 36.79 6.94 -9.54
CA GLN A 464 36.94 7.29 -8.11
C GLN A 464 38.06 8.33 -7.86
N ASP A 465 38.89 8.61 -8.85
CA ASP A 465 40.10 9.44 -8.68
C ASP A 465 40.01 10.84 -9.33
N ASP A 466 39.15 11.02 -10.35
CA ASP A 466 39.07 12.28 -11.10
C ASP A 466 37.62 12.67 -11.44
N ILE A 467 37.15 13.75 -10.80
CA ILE A 467 35.83 14.36 -11.05
C ILE A 467 35.70 14.81 -12.50
N GLY A 468 36.79 15.21 -13.15
CA GLY A 468 36.80 15.67 -14.53
C GLY A 468 36.53 14.55 -15.55
N GLN A 469 36.59 13.28 -15.12
CA GLN A 469 36.40 12.08 -15.93
C GLN A 469 35.20 11.26 -15.44
N ARG A 470 34.06 11.94 -15.28
CA ARG A 470 32.77 11.34 -14.98
C ARG A 470 31.76 11.78 -16.05
N TYR A 471 30.95 10.84 -16.54
CA TYR A 471 30.07 11.04 -17.70
C TYR A 471 28.66 10.49 -17.49
N PHE A 472 28.31 10.07 -16.28
CA PHE A 472 27.06 9.37 -16.03
C PHE A 472 25.90 10.35 -15.82
N VAL A 473 24.85 10.25 -16.64
CA VAL A 473 23.66 11.10 -16.62
C VAL A 473 22.42 10.20 -16.58
N ILE A 474 21.26 10.74 -16.23
CA ILE A 474 20.05 9.93 -16.02
C ILE A 474 19.65 9.04 -17.20
N GLU A 475 19.91 9.45 -18.45
CA GLU A 475 19.58 8.62 -19.61
C GLU A 475 20.43 7.33 -19.70
N HIS A 476 21.59 7.27 -19.06
CA HIS A 476 22.45 6.07 -19.06
C HIS A 476 21.88 4.88 -18.28
N TYR A 477 20.77 5.06 -17.55
CA TYR A 477 20.03 3.98 -16.91
C TYR A 477 19.35 3.04 -17.92
N PHE A 478 19.06 3.52 -19.13
CA PHE A 478 18.49 2.72 -20.20
C PHE A 478 19.55 1.83 -20.86
N SER A 479 19.09 0.71 -21.43
CA SER A 479 19.92 -0.22 -22.20
C SER A 479 20.55 0.45 -23.42
N ASN A 480 21.66 -0.11 -23.92
CA ASN A 480 22.30 0.42 -25.12
C ASN A 480 21.37 0.34 -26.33
N GLU A 481 20.56 -0.70 -26.41
CA GLU A 481 19.58 -0.97 -27.47
C GLU A 481 18.51 0.15 -27.52
N ILE A 482 17.99 0.57 -26.36
CA ILE A 482 17.04 1.67 -26.27
C ILE A 482 17.70 3.00 -26.63
N LEU A 483 18.93 3.24 -26.13
CA LEU A 483 19.65 4.48 -26.45
C LEU A 483 20.03 4.57 -27.93
N GLU A 484 20.40 3.47 -28.58
CA GLU A 484 20.72 3.42 -30.01
C GLU A 484 19.47 3.57 -30.87
N SER A 485 18.39 2.83 -30.58
CA SER A 485 17.13 2.92 -31.33
C SER A 485 16.47 4.30 -31.27
N ASN A 486 16.75 5.07 -30.22
CA ASN A 486 16.30 6.45 -30.07
C ASN A 486 17.33 7.52 -30.46
N ASN A 487 18.47 7.14 -31.07
CA ASN A 487 19.59 8.04 -31.41
C ASN A 487 20.15 8.84 -30.22
N MET A 488 20.00 8.33 -29.00
CA MET A 488 20.51 8.95 -27.77
C MET A 488 21.96 8.60 -27.48
N LYS A 489 22.48 7.48 -28.03
CA LYS A 489 23.90 7.12 -27.90
C LYS A 489 24.78 7.98 -28.83
N GLY A 490 25.64 8.79 -28.25
CA GLY A 490 26.59 9.66 -28.95
C GLY A 490 27.97 9.05 -29.14
N SER A 491 28.96 9.88 -29.41
CA SER A 491 30.32 9.42 -29.67
C SER A 491 30.98 8.86 -28.41
N SER A 492 31.72 7.76 -28.57
CA SER A 492 32.60 7.22 -27.54
C SER A 492 33.65 8.24 -27.10
N ILE A 493 34.01 8.19 -25.83
CA ILE A 493 35.12 8.93 -25.25
C ILE A 493 36.39 8.11 -25.46
N LEU A 494 37.37 8.66 -26.19
CA LEU A 494 38.69 8.06 -26.38
C LEU A 494 38.63 6.58 -26.87
N ASP A 495 37.68 6.26 -27.75
CA ASP A 495 37.44 4.91 -28.29
C ASP A 495 37.15 3.83 -27.22
N THR A 496 36.63 4.24 -26.06
CA THR A 496 36.16 3.35 -25.00
C THR A 496 34.66 3.04 -25.12
N GLU A 497 34.16 2.16 -24.26
CA GLU A 497 32.73 1.87 -24.13
C GLU A 497 31.93 3.02 -23.45
N VAL A 498 32.61 4.02 -22.89
CA VAL A 498 31.99 5.21 -22.31
C VAL A 498 31.62 6.16 -23.45
N PHE A 499 30.39 6.67 -23.45
CA PHE A 499 29.89 7.56 -24.51
C PHE A 499 29.11 8.75 -23.93
N LYS A 500 28.92 9.77 -24.76
CA LYS A 500 28.04 10.90 -24.43
C LYS A 500 26.61 10.65 -24.88
N VAL A 501 25.65 11.29 -24.22
CA VAL A 501 24.26 11.35 -24.71
C VAL A 501 24.12 12.44 -25.77
N ASN A 502 23.41 12.14 -26.85
CA ASN A 502 23.14 13.07 -27.95
C ASN A 502 22.06 14.11 -27.63
N ASN A 503 21.97 15.14 -28.47
CA ASN A 503 20.91 16.14 -28.45
C ASN A 503 19.58 15.52 -28.92
N GLY A 504 18.75 15.09 -27.97
CA GLY A 504 17.42 14.53 -28.24
C GLY A 504 16.56 14.28 -26.99
N LYS A 505 17.01 14.77 -25.83
CA LYS A 505 16.47 14.44 -24.51
C LYS A 505 14.95 14.68 -24.40
N ASP A 506 14.46 15.82 -24.89
CA ASP A 506 13.03 16.17 -24.84
C ASP A 506 12.12 15.21 -25.63
N LYS A 507 12.61 14.67 -26.75
CA LYS A 507 11.85 13.70 -27.55
C LYS A 507 11.93 12.32 -26.89
N PHE A 508 13.11 11.97 -26.40
CA PHE A 508 13.34 10.71 -25.71
C PHE A 508 12.48 10.59 -24.45
N SER A 509 12.44 11.62 -23.59
CA SER A 509 11.65 11.63 -22.35
C SER A 509 10.14 11.49 -22.59
N LYS A 510 9.64 11.80 -23.80
CA LYS A 510 8.25 11.54 -24.19
C LYS A 510 8.03 10.13 -24.71
N ASN A 511 9.00 9.59 -25.44
CA ASN A 511 8.93 8.26 -26.03
C ASN A 511 9.07 7.13 -25.00
N ILE A 512 9.71 7.37 -23.85
CA ILE A 512 9.89 6.35 -22.81
C ILE A 512 8.56 5.78 -22.26
N ASN A 513 7.45 6.50 -22.42
CA ASN A 513 6.12 6.02 -22.01
C ASN A 513 5.70 4.73 -22.74
N GLU A 514 6.24 4.47 -23.93
CA GLU A 514 5.96 3.28 -24.74
C GLU A 514 6.85 2.09 -24.37
N LEU A 515 7.87 2.29 -23.53
CA LEU A 515 8.79 1.23 -23.12
C LEU A 515 8.19 0.31 -22.06
N ASP A 516 8.64 -0.94 -22.06
CA ASP A 516 8.25 -1.96 -21.10
C ASP A 516 8.89 -1.73 -19.73
N LYS A 517 8.26 -2.27 -18.68
CA LYS A 517 8.72 -2.16 -17.29
C LYS A 517 10.19 -2.56 -17.09
N GLN A 518 10.68 -3.55 -17.85
CA GLN A 518 12.04 -4.08 -17.72
C GLN A 518 13.12 -3.01 -17.96
N GLU A 519 12.88 -2.07 -18.88
CA GLU A 519 13.83 -0.99 -19.17
C GLU A 519 13.97 0.02 -18.01
N PHE A 520 13.08 -0.03 -17.02
CA PHE A 520 13.08 0.85 -15.87
C PHE A 520 13.65 0.19 -14.60
N GLU A 521 13.99 -1.10 -14.60
CA GLU A 521 14.40 -1.82 -13.37
C GLU A 521 15.61 -1.18 -12.67
N ASN A 522 16.54 -0.62 -13.44
CA ASN A 522 17.73 0.05 -12.90
C ASN A 522 17.39 1.32 -12.10
N PHE A 523 16.23 1.94 -12.33
CA PHE A 523 15.79 3.12 -11.57
C PHE A 523 15.44 2.80 -10.11
N ASN A 524 15.26 1.51 -9.75
CA ASN A 524 15.11 1.11 -8.36
C ASN A 524 16.30 1.57 -7.51
N LEU A 525 17.52 1.64 -8.05
CA LEU A 525 18.70 2.15 -7.35
C LEU A 525 18.49 3.59 -6.86
N ILE A 526 17.83 4.43 -7.66
CA ILE A 526 17.53 5.82 -7.29
C ILE A 526 16.48 5.83 -6.18
N PHE A 527 15.42 5.04 -6.34
CA PHE A 527 14.29 5.03 -5.42
C PHE A 527 14.64 4.42 -4.06
N GLU A 528 15.42 3.34 -4.02
CA GLU A 528 15.96 2.75 -2.80
C GLU A 528 16.86 3.75 -2.05
N GLN A 529 17.73 4.47 -2.77
CA GLN A 529 18.59 5.51 -2.18
C GLN A 529 17.77 6.67 -1.60
N ILE A 530 16.71 7.10 -2.30
CA ILE A 530 15.76 8.11 -1.80
C ILE A 530 15.04 7.59 -0.56
N GLU A 531 14.54 6.35 -0.58
CA GLU A 531 13.84 5.74 0.54
C GLU A 531 14.74 5.62 1.77
N GLU A 532 16.03 5.30 1.60
CA GLU A 532 17.01 5.27 2.69
C GLU A 532 17.18 6.65 3.34
N LEU A 533 17.34 7.70 2.51
CA LEU A 533 17.49 9.08 2.99
C LEU A 533 16.24 9.60 3.70
N VAL A 534 15.06 9.19 3.23
CA VAL A 534 13.77 9.53 3.84
C VAL A 534 13.60 8.74 5.16
N SER A 535 13.86 7.43 5.16
CA SER A 535 13.64 6.53 6.30
C SER A 535 14.64 6.75 7.46
N GLY A 536 15.88 7.16 7.18
CA GLY A 536 16.88 7.48 8.19
C GLY A 536 16.47 8.67 9.09
N VAL A 537 15.72 9.63 8.55
CA VAL A 537 15.18 10.79 9.31
C VAL A 537 14.02 10.35 10.21
N PHE A 538 13.15 9.47 9.71
CA PHE A 538 12.06 8.92 10.51
C PHE A 538 12.57 8.03 11.65
N THR A 539 13.69 7.32 11.47
CA THR A 539 14.25 6.40 12.49
C THR A 539 14.75 7.11 13.74
N VAL A 540 15.47 8.24 13.63
CA VAL A 540 15.98 8.99 14.81
C VAL A 540 14.85 9.64 15.59
N LYS A 541 13.89 10.24 14.87
CA LYS A 541 12.70 10.85 15.47
C LYS A 541 11.83 9.80 16.15
N ARG A 542 11.66 8.64 15.50
CA ARG A 542 10.98 7.46 16.06
C ARG A 542 11.67 6.93 17.31
N ILE A 543 13.01 6.86 17.37
CA ILE A 543 13.72 6.43 18.61
C ILE A 543 13.50 7.44 19.74
N ILE A 544 13.50 8.74 19.47
CA ILE A 544 13.25 9.76 20.50
C ILE A 544 11.80 9.68 21.01
N GLU A 545 10.85 9.43 20.10
CA GLU A 545 9.42 9.27 20.40
C GLU A 545 9.10 7.92 21.09
N GLU A 546 9.72 6.81 20.68
CA GLU A 546 9.64 5.48 21.31
C GLU A 546 10.08 5.49 22.79
N TYR A 547 10.95 6.44 23.14
CA TYR A 547 11.45 6.65 24.50
C TYR A 547 10.74 7.80 25.23
N ASP A 548 9.59 8.28 24.74
CA ASP A 548 8.80 9.36 25.34
C ASP A 548 9.60 10.66 25.57
N ASN A 549 10.57 10.98 24.72
CA ASN A 549 11.55 12.07 24.94
C ASN A 549 12.38 11.92 26.24
N ASP A 550 12.44 10.74 26.87
CA ASP A 550 13.27 10.47 28.04
C ASP A 550 14.74 10.27 27.62
N LEU A 551 15.41 11.40 27.49
CA LEU A 551 16.83 11.49 27.16
C LEU A 551 17.73 10.68 28.11
N VAL A 552 17.33 10.47 29.37
CA VAL A 552 18.16 9.73 30.33
C VAL A 552 18.16 8.25 29.99
N LYS A 553 16.99 7.72 29.65
CA LYS A 553 16.79 6.31 29.29
C LYS A 553 17.46 5.98 27.95
N ILE A 554 17.29 6.85 26.95
CA ILE A 554 17.99 6.72 25.67
C ILE A 554 19.50 6.64 25.90
N ILE A 555 20.07 7.55 26.69
CA ILE A 555 21.51 7.57 27.01
C ILE A 555 21.95 6.30 27.77
N GLN A 556 21.08 5.72 28.60
CA GLN A 556 21.37 4.48 29.33
C GLN A 556 21.36 3.26 28.42
N ASP A 557 20.38 3.15 27.53
CA ASP A 557 20.28 2.02 26.60
C ASP A 557 21.31 2.12 25.47
N MET A 558 21.72 3.35 25.12
CA MET A 558 22.93 3.61 24.32
C MET A 558 24.21 3.09 24.98
N LYS A 559 24.37 3.22 26.31
CA LYS A 559 25.54 2.69 27.04
C LYS A 559 25.58 1.16 27.07
N ASN A 560 24.41 0.53 26.99
CA ASN A 560 24.25 -0.90 27.13
C ASN A 560 24.32 -1.65 25.78
N GLY A 561 24.45 -0.92 24.66
CA GLY A 561 24.53 -1.50 23.32
C GLY A 561 23.19 -2.04 22.80
N SER A 562 22.07 -1.64 23.39
CA SER A 562 20.73 -2.15 23.07
C SER A 562 20.09 -1.51 21.82
N ILE A 563 20.82 -0.64 21.12
CA ILE A 563 20.36 0.06 19.90
C ILE A 563 21.34 -0.30 18.75
N GLU A 564 20.87 -1.03 17.74
CA GLU A 564 21.65 -1.49 16.58
C GLU A 564 22.02 -0.36 15.60
N ASN A 565 23.07 -0.53 14.77
CA ASN A 565 23.65 0.50 13.87
C ASN A 565 24.07 1.80 14.58
N PHE A 566 24.65 1.61 15.77
CA PHE A 566 24.87 2.60 16.81
C PHE A 566 25.69 3.84 16.44
N GLU A 567 26.80 3.74 15.71
CA GLU A 567 27.75 4.86 15.59
C GLU A 567 27.25 6.02 14.71
N GLU A 568 26.43 5.73 13.70
CA GLU A 568 25.85 6.75 12.82
C GLU A 568 24.62 7.40 13.47
N ILE A 569 23.75 6.59 14.08
CA ILE A 569 22.58 7.03 14.85
C ILE A 569 23.00 7.88 16.05
N LYS A 570 24.09 7.52 16.73
CA LYS A 570 24.65 8.26 17.89
C LYS A 570 25.07 9.68 17.54
N LYS A 571 25.65 9.92 16.35
CA LYS A 571 26.02 11.27 15.91
C LYS A 571 24.80 12.13 15.62
N LEU A 572 23.81 11.57 14.93
CA LEU A 572 22.58 12.27 14.58
C LEU A 572 21.71 12.56 15.83
N LEU A 573 21.61 11.60 16.74
CA LEU A 573 20.86 11.75 17.99
C LEU A 573 21.54 12.76 18.93
N ALA A 574 22.88 12.80 18.99
CA ALA A 574 23.62 13.82 19.74
C ALA A 574 23.42 15.24 19.19
N GLN A 575 23.28 15.40 17.87
CA GLN A 575 22.98 16.69 17.24
C GLN A 575 21.55 17.16 17.56
N GLU A 576 20.57 16.27 17.49
CA GLU A 576 19.16 16.60 17.77
C GLU A 576 18.95 16.96 19.25
N VAL A 577 19.57 16.19 20.17
CA VAL A 577 19.54 16.49 21.61
C VAL A 577 20.17 17.86 21.92
N LYS A 578 21.23 18.23 21.19
CA LYS A 578 21.87 19.54 21.34
C LYS A 578 20.93 20.68 20.93
N ILE A 579 20.14 20.52 19.87
CA ILE A 579 19.14 21.49 19.41
C ILE A 579 18.04 21.66 20.47
N ILE A 580 17.46 20.56 20.96
CA ILE A 580 16.41 20.57 22.00
C ILE A 580 16.90 21.24 23.30
N MET A 581 18.16 21.01 23.68
CA MET A 581 18.77 21.65 24.85
C MET A 581 19.05 23.14 24.66
N GLN A 582 19.24 23.61 23.43
CA GLN A 582 19.44 25.04 23.14
C GLN A 582 18.12 25.82 23.14
N GLU A 583 17.02 25.20 22.74
CA GLU A 583 15.68 25.81 22.70
C GLU A 583 15.03 25.95 24.08
N SER A 584 15.41 25.10 25.04
CA SER A 584 14.86 25.07 26.40
C SER A 584 15.53 26.03 27.41
N ALA A 585 16.15 27.11 26.92
CA ALA A 585 16.91 28.08 27.72
C ALA A 585 16.09 28.88 28.78
N LYS A 586 14.75 28.87 28.72
CA LYS A 586 13.89 29.72 29.57
C LYS A 586 13.49 29.14 30.93
N THR A 587 13.84 27.89 31.25
CA THR A 587 13.46 27.22 32.51
C THR A 587 14.66 26.85 33.39
N TRP A 588 15.72 27.67 33.33
CA TRP A 588 17.10 27.28 33.64
C TRP A 588 17.62 27.59 35.06
N GLY A 589 16.78 27.91 36.05
CA GLY A 589 17.28 28.26 37.40
C GLY A 589 17.84 27.08 38.23
N LYS A 590 17.44 25.84 37.90
CA LYS A 590 17.85 24.61 38.63
C LYS A 590 18.47 23.52 37.74
N ALA A 591 18.36 23.66 36.42
CA ALA A 591 18.89 22.71 35.44
C ALA A 591 20.39 22.92 35.12
N GLU A 592 20.92 24.11 35.41
CA GLU A 592 22.24 24.57 34.95
C GLU A 592 23.41 23.67 35.33
N LYS A 593 23.48 23.21 36.59
CA LYS A 593 24.61 22.38 37.06
C LYS A 593 24.61 20.98 36.45
N LYS A 594 23.43 20.38 36.28
CA LYS A 594 23.26 19.04 35.67
C LYS A 594 23.38 19.09 34.14
N ALA A 595 22.98 20.20 33.52
CA ALA A 595 23.14 20.44 32.10
C ALA A 595 24.60 20.76 31.74
N LEU A 596 25.36 21.42 32.61
CA LEU A 596 26.79 21.67 32.41
C LEU A 596 27.59 20.36 32.43
N ASP A 597 27.30 19.46 33.38
CA ASP A 597 27.90 18.12 33.44
C ASP A 597 27.50 17.28 32.20
N ARG A 598 26.25 17.38 31.73
CA ARG A 598 25.77 16.70 30.50
C ARG A 598 26.34 17.29 29.22
N LYS A 599 26.52 18.60 29.15
CA LYS A 599 27.12 19.31 28.00
C LYS A 599 28.60 18.93 27.85
N VAL A 600 29.36 18.96 28.95
CA VAL A 600 30.76 18.51 28.97
C VAL A 600 30.87 17.04 28.54
N TYR A 601 29.90 16.21 28.89
CA TYR A 601 29.85 14.79 28.50
C TYR A 601 29.46 14.57 27.02
N ILE A 602 28.47 15.29 26.50
CA ILE A 602 28.08 15.25 25.07
C ILE A 602 29.22 15.80 24.19
N GLU A 603 29.87 16.89 24.63
CA GLU A 603 31.09 17.40 23.98
C GLU A 603 32.23 16.38 24.05
N GLY A 604 32.30 15.54 25.09
CA GLY A 604 33.21 14.40 25.15
C GLY A 604 32.88 13.30 24.13
N LEU A 605 31.60 12.93 23.99
CA LEU A 605 31.12 11.93 23.02
C LEU A 605 31.25 12.36 21.56
N LEU A 606 31.20 13.66 21.28
CA LEU A 606 31.36 14.23 19.94
C LEU A 606 32.84 14.38 19.53
N ASN A 607 33.77 14.34 20.51
CA ASN A 607 35.21 14.50 20.31
C ASN A 607 36.03 13.21 20.49
N SER A 608 35.38 12.11 20.89
CA SER A 608 35.93 10.74 20.95
C SER A 608 35.54 9.96 19.69
#